data_AF-A0A9X1A8C2-F1
#
_entry.id   AF-A0A9X1A8C2-F1
#
_cell.length_a   1.000
_cell.length_b   1.000
_cell.length_c   1.000
_cell.angle_alpha   90.00
_cell.angle_beta   90.00
_cell.angle_gamma   90.00
#
_symmetry.space_group_name_H-M   'P 1'
#
loop_
_entity.id
_entity.type
_entity.pdbx_description
1 polymer ?
#
loop_
_entity_poly.entity_id
_entity_poly.type
_entity_poly.pdbx_seq_one_letter_code
_entity_poly.pdbx_strand_id
1 'polypeptide(L)'
;MSYAWAANPYLIVPSIVLFAVLFGSFVLAFWAMTKVTTQADRLDESDENQGLSWHQSLRQRQSRIDQMWVDPKFAWERMLYERSTTTFIVAFALQVVLMFAFGNPS
;
A
#
# COMPACT_ATOMS: atom_id res chain seq x y z
N MET A 1 -2.40 23.72 23.55
CA MET A 1 -1.23 22.83 23.51
C MET A 1 -0.60 22.97 22.14
N SER A 2 0.53 23.66 22.04
CA SER A 2 1.30 23.76 20.78
C SER A 2 2.33 22.65 20.81
N TYR A 3 2.33 21.77 19.82
CA TYR A 3 3.33 20.72 19.74
C TYR A 3 4.68 21.32 19.34
N ALA A 4 5.75 21.02 20.09
CA ALA A 4 7.07 21.59 19.87
C ALA A 4 7.61 21.30 18.45
N TRP A 5 7.24 20.17 17.84
CA TRP A 5 7.59 19.86 16.45
C TRP A 5 6.90 20.77 15.42
N ALA A 6 5.65 21.21 15.66
CA ALA A 6 4.91 22.08 14.75
C ALA A 6 5.38 23.54 14.82
N ALA A 7 6.03 23.93 15.93
CA ALA A 7 6.64 25.24 16.13
C ALA A 7 8.13 25.27 15.73
N ASN A 8 8.74 24.13 15.42
CA ASN A 8 10.15 24.04 15.03
C ASN A 8 10.30 23.98 13.50
N PRO A 9 10.69 25.08 12.84
CA PRO A 9 10.78 25.14 11.38
C PRO A 9 11.75 24.13 10.77
N TYR A 10 12.72 23.64 11.54
CA TYR A 10 13.68 22.61 11.11
C TYR A 10 13.07 21.20 11.03
N LEU A 11 11.92 20.96 11.67
CA LEU A 11 11.22 19.66 11.68
C LEU A 11 10.03 19.61 10.72
N ILE A 12 9.56 20.77 10.24
CA ILE A 12 8.49 20.88 9.25
C ILE A 12 8.93 20.27 7.91
N VAL A 13 10.11 20.66 7.41
CA VAL A 13 10.61 20.19 6.11
C VAL A 13 10.81 18.66 6.09
N PRO A 14 11.51 18.03 7.05
CA PRO A 14 11.62 16.57 7.11
C PRO A 14 10.28 15.85 7.21
N SER A 15 9.32 16.39 7.96
CA SER A 15 7.98 15.80 8.11
C SER A 15 7.18 15.85 6.80
N ILE A 16 7.26 16.97 6.05
CA ILE A 16 6.60 17.07 4.74
C ILE A 16 7.22 16.08 3.75
N VAL A 17 8.55 15.93 3.75
CA VAL A 17 9.25 14.96 2.88
C VAL A 17 8.84 13.53 3.22
N LEU A 18 8.82 13.17 4.51
CA LEU A 18 8.37 11.85 4.95
C LEU A 18 6.91 11.59 4.60
N PHE A 19 6.04 12.60 4.73
CA PHE A 19 4.64 12.49 4.32
C PHE A 19 4.48 12.28 2.82
N ALA A 20 5.27 12.99 2.00
CA ALA A 20 5.27 12.79 0.55
C ALA A 20 5.74 11.38 0.17
N VAL A 21 6.77 10.86 0.86
CA VAL A 21 7.27 9.48 0.66
C VAL A 21 6.23 8.45 1.09
N LEU A 22 5.56 8.67 2.23
CA LEU A 22 4.47 7.82 2.71
C LEU A 22 3.32 7.76 1.70
N PHE A 23 2.83 8.92 1.28
CA PHE A 23 1.73 9.02 0.32
C PHE A 23 2.11 8.41 -1.02
N GLY A 24 3.29 8.72 -1.55
CA GLY A 24 3.78 8.16 -2.81
C GLY A 24 3.94 6.64 -2.76
N SER A 25 4.50 6.10 -1.67
CA SER A 25 4.66 4.66 -1.48
C SER A 25 3.31 3.95 -1.37
N PHE A 26 2.35 4.56 -0.68
CA PHE A 26 0.99 4.04 -0.58
C PHE A 26 0.30 3.99 -1.95
N VAL A 27 0.40 5.07 -2.74
CA VAL A 27 -0.18 5.13 -4.10
C VAL A 27 0.43 4.06 -4.99
N LEU A 28 1.75 3.84 -4.94
CA LEU A 28 2.42 2.81 -5.72
C LEU A 28 1.98 1.39 -5.32
N ALA A 29 1.89 1.11 -4.01
CA ALA A 29 1.39 -0.17 -3.51
C ALA A 29 -0.06 -0.42 -3.95
N PHE A 30 -0.91 0.60 -3.80
CA PHE A 30 -2.32 0.54 -4.18
C PHE A 30 -2.49 0.34 -5.68
N TRP A 31 -1.68 1.00 -6.50
CA TRP A 31 -1.71 0.86 -7.95
C TRP A 31 -1.29 -0.55 -8.40
N ALA A 32 -0.22 -1.10 -7.83
CA ALA A 32 0.22 -2.48 -8.09
C ALA A 32 -0.90 -3.49 -7.75
N MET A 33 -1.53 -3.34 -6.58
CA MET A 33 -2.65 -4.19 -6.15
C MET A 33 -3.84 -4.08 -7.11
N THR A 34 -4.24 -2.86 -7.47
CA THR A 34 -5.37 -2.58 -8.37
C THR A 34 -5.16 -3.20 -9.76
N LYS A 35 -3.92 -3.20 -10.24
CA LYS A 35 -3.57 -3.83 -11.52
C LYS A 35 -3.81 -5.34 -11.51
N VAL A 36 -3.50 -6.01 -10.39
CA VAL A 36 -3.71 -7.47 -10.27
C VAL A 36 -5.19 -7.79 -10.11
N THR A 37 -5.93 -7.02 -9.29
CA THR A 37 -7.36 -7.26 -9.08
C THR A 37 -8.18 -7.00 -10.35
N THR A 38 -7.87 -5.95 -11.11
CA THR A 38 -8.56 -5.68 -12.39
C THR A 38 -8.31 -6.75 -13.45
N GLN A 39 -7.13 -7.39 -13.46
CA GLN A 39 -6.88 -8.53 -14.34
C GLN A 39 -7.59 -9.80 -13.87
N ALA A 40 -7.69 -10.02 -12.56
CA ALA A 40 -8.48 -11.10 -12.00
C ALA A 40 -9.98 -10.96 -12.32
N ASP A 41 -10.52 -9.75 -12.26
CA ASP A 41 -11.93 -9.46 -12.57
C ASP A 41 -12.28 -9.72 -14.04
N ARG A 42 -11.38 -9.39 -14.96
CA ARG A 42 -11.57 -9.69 -16.40
C ARG A 42 -11.65 -11.18 -16.69
N LEU A 43 -10.99 -12.02 -15.89
CA LEU A 43 -11.12 -13.49 -16.00
C LEU A 43 -12.38 -14.02 -15.30
N ASP A 44 -12.96 -13.25 -14.37
CA ASP A 44 -14.21 -13.60 -13.68
C ASP A 44 -15.43 -13.53 -14.60
N GLU A 45 -15.44 -12.55 -15.52
CA GLU A 45 -16.49 -12.36 -16.53
C GLU A 45 -16.46 -13.41 -17.67
N SER A 46 -15.37 -14.17 -17.79
CA SER A 46 -15.16 -15.17 -18.84
C SER A 46 -15.84 -16.51 -18.49
N ASP A 47 -17.18 -16.58 -18.51
CA ASP A 47 -18.07 -17.79 -18.43
C ASP A 47 -17.87 -18.79 -17.27
N GLU A 48 -16.72 -18.82 -16.59
CA GLU A 48 -16.28 -19.86 -15.64
C GLU A 48 -16.98 -19.74 -14.28
N ASN A 49 -17.61 -18.58 -14.02
CA ASN A 49 -18.36 -18.31 -12.79
C ASN A 49 -19.88 -18.31 -12.96
N GLN A 50 -20.40 -18.57 -14.17
CA GLN A 50 -21.84 -18.63 -14.39
C GLN A 50 -22.42 -19.86 -13.66
N GLY A 51 -23.13 -19.63 -12.56
CA GLY A 51 -23.82 -20.66 -11.77
C GLY A 51 -23.24 -20.92 -10.37
N LEU A 52 -22.16 -20.23 -9.98
CA LEU A 52 -21.61 -20.35 -8.62
C LEU A 52 -22.36 -19.44 -7.63
N SER A 53 -22.50 -19.93 -6.39
CA SER A 53 -23.00 -19.07 -5.30
C SER A 53 -22.01 -17.94 -5.03
N TRP A 54 -22.50 -16.80 -4.54
CA TRP A 54 -21.68 -15.61 -4.24
C TRP A 54 -20.46 -15.92 -3.35
N HIS A 55 -20.60 -16.88 -2.43
CA HIS A 55 -19.48 -17.26 -1.56
C HIS A 55 -18.40 -18.06 -2.31
N GLN A 56 -18.80 -18.90 -3.27
CA GLN A 56 -17.88 -19.66 -4.11
C GLN A 56 -17.18 -18.76 -5.12
N SER A 57 -17.90 -17.80 -5.72
CA SER A 57 -17.29 -16.84 -6.65
C SER A 57 -16.21 -16.00 -5.96
N LEU A 58 -16.46 -15.53 -4.73
CA LEU A 58 -15.43 -14.84 -3.93
C LEU A 58 -14.21 -15.71 -3.64
N ARG A 59 -14.39 -16.99 -3.30
CA ARG A 59 -13.27 -17.91 -3.06
C ARG A 59 -12.44 -18.16 -4.31
N GLN A 60 -13.09 -18.33 -5.47
CA GLN A 60 -12.40 -18.51 -6.76
C GLN A 60 -11.68 -17.24 -7.19
N ARG A 61 -12.28 -16.07 -6.96
CA ARG A 61 -11.65 -14.78 -7.19
C ARG A 61 -10.40 -14.60 -6.32
N GLN A 62 -10.49 -14.93 -5.04
CA GLN A 62 -9.35 -14.92 -4.12
C GLN A 62 -8.24 -15.87 -4.60
N SER A 63 -8.58 -17.11 -4.95
CA SER A 63 -7.57 -18.07 -5.41
C SER A 63 -6.91 -17.66 -6.72
N ARG A 64 -7.65 -17.03 -7.63
CA ARG A 64 -7.10 -16.48 -8.88
C ARG A 64 -6.16 -15.32 -8.60
N ILE A 65 -6.52 -14.41 -7.69
CA ILE A 65 -5.63 -13.31 -7.27
C ILE A 65 -4.34 -13.89 -6.68
N ASP A 66 -4.44 -14.89 -5.80
CA ASP A 66 -3.26 -15.54 -5.20
C ASP A 66 -2.38 -16.23 -6.26
N GLN A 67 -2.99 -16.91 -7.23
CA GLN A 67 -2.25 -17.53 -8.34
C GLN A 67 -1.58 -16.49 -9.25
N MET A 68 -2.30 -15.41 -9.61
CA MET A 68 -1.75 -14.31 -10.39
C MET A 68 -0.62 -13.61 -9.66
N TRP A 69 -0.70 -13.46 -8.35
CA TRP A 69 0.34 -12.82 -7.55
C TRP A 69 1.67 -13.58 -7.57
N VAL A 70 1.62 -14.90 -7.77
CA VAL A 70 2.80 -15.77 -7.89
C VAL A 70 3.28 -15.90 -9.34
N ASP A 71 2.44 -15.59 -10.33
CA ASP A 71 2.78 -15.67 -11.76
C ASP A 71 3.92 -14.69 -12.11
N PRO A 72 4.98 -15.14 -12.81
CA PRO A 72 6.10 -14.30 -13.24
C PRO A 72 5.68 -13.08 -14.07
N LYS A 73 4.51 -13.09 -14.71
CA LYS A 73 3.97 -11.91 -15.42
C LYS A 73 3.76 -10.70 -14.51
N PHE A 74 3.51 -10.93 -13.21
CA PHE A 74 3.32 -9.88 -12.20
C PHE A 74 4.53 -9.72 -11.28
N ALA A 75 5.68 -10.30 -11.63
CA ALA A 75 6.90 -10.20 -10.82
C ALA A 75 7.33 -8.74 -10.62
N TRP A 76 7.10 -7.88 -11.62
CA TRP A 76 7.38 -6.45 -11.52
C TRP A 76 6.43 -5.75 -10.54
N GLU A 77 5.13 -5.99 -10.65
CA GLU A 77 4.10 -5.45 -9.76
C GLU A 77 4.34 -5.92 -8.31
N ARG A 78 4.71 -7.19 -8.10
CA ARG A 78 5.06 -7.72 -6.78
C ARG A 78 6.31 -7.05 -6.22
N MET A 79 7.37 -6.91 -7.01
CA MET A 79 8.58 -6.22 -6.60
C MET A 79 8.31 -4.75 -6.27
N LEU A 80 7.47 -4.08 -7.06
CA LEU A 80 7.05 -2.70 -6.81
C LEU A 80 6.27 -2.61 -5.49
N TYR A 81 5.32 -3.51 -5.26
CA TYR A 81 4.54 -3.60 -4.02
C TYR A 81 5.41 -3.87 -2.79
N GLU A 82 6.33 -4.83 -2.86
CA GLU A 82 7.24 -5.17 -1.76
C GLU A 82 8.15 -3.98 -1.42
N ARG A 83 8.73 -3.34 -2.45
CA ARG A 83 9.57 -2.15 -2.25
C ARG A 83 8.77 -0.99 -1.69
N SER A 84 7.62 -0.67 -2.27
CA SER A 84 6.79 0.44 -1.81
C SER A 84 6.28 0.20 -0.39
N THR A 85 5.90 -1.03 -0.05
CA THR A 85 5.47 -1.39 1.30
C THR A 85 6.63 -1.25 2.30
N THR A 86 7.83 -1.71 1.93
CA THR A 86 9.02 -1.56 2.78
C THR A 86 9.36 -0.08 2.99
N THR A 87 9.38 0.72 1.91
CA THR A 87 9.62 2.17 1.99
C THR A 87 8.56 2.87 2.84
N PHE A 88 7.29 2.48 2.70
CA PHE A 88 6.20 2.99 3.52
C PHE A 88 6.41 2.70 5.01
N ILE A 89 6.71 1.44 5.37
CA ILE A 89 6.93 1.04 6.76
C ILE A 89 8.11 1.81 7.37
N VAL A 90 9.21 1.94 6.63
CA VAL A 90 10.40 2.67 7.07
C VAL A 90 10.11 4.16 7.26
N ALA A 91 9.46 4.80 6.28
CA ALA A 91 9.09 6.22 6.37
C ALA A 91 8.10 6.47 7.52
N PHE A 92 7.18 5.52 7.78
CA PHE A 92 6.23 5.60 8.87
C PHE A 92 6.94 5.51 10.22
N ALA A 93 7.83 4.53 10.39
CA ALA A 93 8.63 4.38 11.59
C ALA A 93 9.47 5.63 11.87
N LEU A 94 10.11 6.22 10.84
CA LEU A 94 10.85 7.47 10.97
C LEU A 94 9.96 8.64 11.39
N GLN A 95 8.76 8.76 10.80
CA GLN A 95 7.80 9.80 11.18
C GLN A 95 7.37 9.65 12.64
N VAL A 96 7.10 8.44 13.09
CA VAL A 96 6.75 8.14 14.49
C VAL A 96 7.90 8.50 15.41
N VAL A 97 9.14 8.12 15.08
CA VAL A 97 10.34 8.47 15.87
C VAL A 97 10.50 9.99 15.98
N LEU A 98 10.32 10.74 14.89
CA LEU A 98 10.37 12.21 14.93
C LEU A 98 9.28 12.79 15.83
N MET A 99 8.06 12.27 15.74
CA MET A 99 6.95 12.70 16.61
C MET A 99 7.20 12.40 18.08
N PHE A 100 7.78 11.24 18.42
CA PHE A 100 8.09 10.91 19.82
C PHE A 100 9.30 11.68 20.35
N ALA A 101 10.36 11.83 19.54
CA ALA A 101 11.57 12.53 19.95
C ALA A 101 11.34 14.04 20.15
N PHE A 102 10.45 14.65 19.35
CA PHE A 102 10.26 16.10 19.32
C PHE A 102 8.83 16.57 19.63
N GLY A 103 7.90 15.65 19.92
CA GLY A 103 6.49 15.96 20.19
C GLY A 103 6.10 16.03 21.65
N ASN A 104 7.07 16.02 22.56
CA ASN A 104 6.79 16.35 23.95
C ASN A 104 6.13 17.74 24.04
N PRO A 105 5.00 17.87 24.75
CA PRO A 105 4.40 19.17 25.00
C PRO A 105 5.37 20.03 25.81
N SER A 106 5.68 21.23 25.31
CA SER A 106 6.28 22.30 26.10
C SER A 106 5.21 22.97 26.97
#